data_AF-A0A814HTU9-F1
#
_entry.id   AF-A0A814HTU9-F1
#
_cell.length_a   1.000
_cell.length_b   1.000
_cell.length_c   1.000
_cell.angle_alpha   90.00
_cell.angle_beta   90.00
_cell.angle_gamma   90.00
#
_symmetry.space_group_name_H-M   'P 1'
#
loop_
_entity.id
_entity.type
_entity.pdbx_description
1 polymer ?
#
loop_
_entity_poly.entity_id
_entity_poly.type
_entity_poly.pdbx_seq_one_letter_code
_entity_poly.pdbx_strand_id
1 'polypeptide(L)'
;MKLKDIKQEICRPLQTMISPGLHTFLIVLSAAHRFTEEEQKTIRYINKIFGPNAHKYCILVIKREDILDDDKTIDQYIQTADDPLQHLIAQCHHHYIVINNRAGQDERDEKIRQLIIMIRKMLKENNQPYYTNEMFQ
;
A
#
# COMPACT_ATOMS: atom_id res chain seq x y z
N MET A 1 -17.72 -1.30 -14.09
CA MET A 1 -17.13 -2.66 -14.09
C MET A 1 -17.71 -3.47 -12.93
N LYS A 2 -18.17 -4.71 -13.14
CA LYS A 2 -18.68 -5.54 -12.04
C LYS A 2 -17.50 -6.18 -11.30
N LEU A 3 -17.62 -6.44 -9.99
CA LEU A 3 -16.55 -7.03 -9.17
C LEU A 3 -15.99 -8.34 -9.77
N LYS A 4 -16.85 -9.13 -10.43
CA LYS A 4 -16.46 -10.36 -11.13
C LYS A 4 -15.46 -10.10 -12.26
N ASP A 5 -15.64 -9.02 -13.01
CA ASP A 5 -14.77 -8.64 -14.13
C ASP A 5 -13.40 -8.19 -13.58
N ILE A 6 -13.42 -7.35 -12.53
CA ILE A 6 -12.20 -6.90 -11.82
C ILE A 6 -11.40 -8.11 -11.28
N LYS A 7 -12.09 -9.04 -10.63
CA LYS A 7 -11.48 -10.27 -10.10
C LYS A 7 -10.84 -11.06 -11.22
N GLN A 8 -11.49 -11.22 -12.37
CA GLN A 8 -10.94 -12.02 -13.46
C GLN A 8 -9.70 -11.40 -14.10
N GLU A 9 -9.69 -10.08 -14.32
CA GLU A 9 -8.54 -9.36 -14.89
C GLU A 9 -7.33 -9.34 -13.96
N ILE A 10 -7.56 -9.20 -12.65
CA ILE A 10 -6.49 -9.15 -11.65
C ILE A 10 -6.00 -10.56 -11.30
N CYS A 11 -6.89 -11.52 -11.04
CA CYS A 11 -6.47 -12.81 -10.49
C CYS A 11 -5.78 -13.71 -11.50
N ARG A 12 -6.22 -13.71 -12.77
CA ARG A 12 -5.70 -14.64 -13.79
C ARG A 12 -4.18 -14.46 -14.02
N PRO A 13 -3.64 -13.23 -14.18
CA PRO A 13 -2.20 -13.05 -14.31
C PRO A 13 -1.44 -13.35 -13.01
N LEU A 14 -2.00 -13.00 -11.85
CA LEU A 14 -1.34 -13.19 -10.56
C LEU A 14 -1.13 -14.67 -10.22
N GLN A 15 -2.10 -15.52 -10.58
CA GLN A 15 -2.03 -16.98 -10.42
C GLN A 15 -0.80 -17.59 -11.06
N THR A 16 -0.44 -17.16 -12.27
CA THR A 16 0.65 -17.77 -13.04
C THR A 16 1.98 -17.06 -12.83
N MET A 17 1.99 -15.75 -12.58
CA MET A 17 3.22 -14.96 -12.47
C MET A 17 3.78 -14.88 -11.05
N ILE A 18 2.94 -15.07 -10.02
CA ILE A 18 3.29 -14.74 -8.64
C ILE A 18 3.04 -15.91 -7.69
N SER A 19 2.98 -17.14 -8.21
CA SER A 19 3.07 -18.35 -7.38
C SER A 19 4.42 -18.38 -6.66
N PRO A 20 4.48 -18.75 -5.36
CA PRO A 20 3.40 -19.26 -4.50
C PRO A 20 2.57 -18.19 -3.76
N GLY A 21 2.89 -16.90 -3.92
CA GLY A 21 2.20 -15.80 -3.27
C GLY A 21 2.90 -14.44 -3.40
N LEU A 22 2.28 -13.40 -2.82
CA LEU A 22 2.77 -12.02 -2.84
C LEU A 22 3.52 -11.66 -1.56
N HIS A 23 4.72 -11.09 -1.66
CA HIS A 23 5.43 -10.61 -0.47
C HIS A 23 4.76 -9.39 0.16
N THR A 24 4.27 -8.46 -0.66
CA THR A 24 3.61 -7.24 -0.17
C THR A 24 2.70 -6.66 -1.24
N PHE A 25 1.70 -5.91 -0.81
CA PHE A 25 0.90 -5.01 -1.63
C PHE A 25 1.33 -3.57 -1.35
N LEU A 26 1.71 -2.82 -2.39
CA LEU A 26 2.00 -1.40 -2.25
C LEU A 26 0.75 -0.59 -2.61
N ILE A 27 0.18 0.09 -1.63
CA ILE A 27 -0.94 1.01 -1.85
C ILE A 27 -0.35 2.39 -2.04
N VAL A 28 -0.49 2.97 -3.23
CA VAL A 28 0.13 4.25 -3.56
C VAL A 28 -0.90 5.35 -3.55
N LEU A 29 -0.73 6.35 -2.68
CA LEU A 29 -1.57 7.55 -2.60
C LEU A 29 -0.73 8.81 -2.86
N SER A 30 -1.35 9.86 -3.38
CA SER A 30 -0.72 11.17 -3.51
C SER A 30 -1.07 12.06 -2.33
N ALA A 31 -0.07 12.78 -1.80
CA ALA A 31 -0.30 13.84 -0.80
C ALA A 31 -0.88 15.12 -1.42
N ALA A 32 -0.96 15.22 -2.76
CA ALA A 32 -1.49 16.36 -3.48
C ALA A 32 -2.99 16.58 -3.29
N HIS A 33 -3.72 15.53 -2.90
CA HIS A 33 -5.17 15.57 -2.71
C HIS A 33 -5.57 14.74 -1.49
N ARG A 34 -6.80 14.95 -1.02
CA ARG A 34 -7.37 14.15 0.08
C ARG A 34 -7.66 12.72 -0.38
N PHE A 35 -7.73 11.80 0.58
CA PHE A 35 -8.08 10.41 0.34
C PHE A 35 -9.55 10.28 -0.12
N THR A 36 -9.72 10.05 -1.41
CA THR A 36 -10.98 10.14 -2.13
C THR A 36 -11.87 8.92 -1.92
N GLU A 37 -13.17 9.06 -2.21
CA GLU A 37 -14.11 7.93 -2.17
C GLU A 37 -13.76 6.83 -3.16
N GLU A 38 -13.15 7.17 -4.30
CA GLU A 38 -12.70 6.22 -5.32
C GLU A 38 -11.55 5.35 -4.80
N GLU A 39 -10.57 5.97 -4.15
CA GLU A 39 -9.47 5.24 -3.52
C GLU A 39 -9.98 4.33 -2.39
N GLN A 40 -10.86 4.84 -1.53
CA GLN A 40 -11.51 4.03 -0.50
C GLN A 40 -12.29 2.83 -1.08
N LYS A 41 -13.00 3.05 -2.20
CA LYS A 41 -13.72 1.99 -2.91
C LYS A 41 -12.76 0.95 -3.49
N THR A 42 -11.62 1.39 -3.99
CA THR A 42 -10.56 0.51 -4.49
C THR A 42 -9.99 -0.37 -3.38
N ILE A 43 -9.68 0.20 -2.20
CA ILE A 43 -9.25 -0.58 -1.03
C ILE A 43 -10.31 -1.61 -0.63
N ARG A 44 -11.60 -1.24 -0.61
CA ARG A 44 -12.69 -2.18 -0.34
C ARG A 44 -12.75 -3.32 -1.37
N TYR A 45 -12.45 -3.07 -2.64
CA TYR A 45 -12.42 -4.12 -3.66
C TYR A 45 -11.22 -5.04 -3.51
N ILE A 46 -10.03 -4.50 -3.21
CA ILE A 46 -8.84 -5.30 -2.91
C ILE A 46 -9.13 -6.26 -1.75
N ASN A 47 -9.71 -5.77 -0.65
CA ASN A 47 -10.10 -6.60 0.49
C ASN A 47 -11.16 -7.67 0.12
N LYS A 48 -12.07 -7.39 -0.82
CA LYS A 48 -13.04 -8.39 -1.30
C LYS A 48 -12.40 -9.46 -2.20
N ILE A 49 -11.36 -9.11 -2.95
CA ILE A 49 -10.68 -10.00 -3.90
C ILE A 49 -9.66 -10.89 -3.18
N PHE A 50 -8.84 -10.30 -2.32
CA PHE A 50 -7.77 -10.97 -1.57
C PHE A 50 -8.21 -11.40 -0.16
N GLY A 51 -9.42 -11.06 0.24
CA GLY A 51 -9.96 -11.48 1.53
C GLY A 51 -9.37 -10.71 2.72
N PRO A 52 -9.86 -11.04 3.92
CA PRO A 52 -9.70 -10.18 5.10
C PRO A 52 -8.28 -10.11 5.64
N ASN A 53 -7.36 -11.01 5.28
CA ASN A 53 -5.97 -10.98 5.78
C ASN A 53 -5.00 -10.21 4.86
N ALA A 54 -5.45 -9.77 3.68
CA ALA A 54 -4.57 -9.10 2.71
C ALA A 54 -3.95 -7.81 3.25
N HIS A 55 -4.71 -7.04 4.05
CA HIS A 55 -4.25 -5.78 4.66
C HIS A 55 -2.98 -5.94 5.50
N LYS A 56 -2.75 -7.12 6.11
CA LYS A 56 -1.57 -7.39 6.93
C LYS A 56 -0.27 -7.43 6.11
N TYR A 57 -0.39 -7.54 4.79
CA TYR A 57 0.72 -7.53 3.84
C TYR A 57 0.77 -6.23 3.02
N CYS A 58 0.01 -5.22 3.39
CA CYS A 58 0.00 -3.93 2.73
C CYS A 58 1.01 -2.96 3.34
N ILE A 59 1.68 -2.20 2.47
CA ILE A 59 2.47 -1.02 2.83
C ILE A 59 1.86 0.18 2.12
N LEU A 60 1.58 1.23 2.86
CA LEU A 60 1.10 2.48 2.30
C LEU A 60 2.28 3.33 1.80
N VAL A 61 2.28 3.68 0.53
CA VAL A 61 3.27 4.56 -0.10
C VAL A 61 2.61 5.91 -0.35
N ILE A 62 3.04 6.93 0.38
CA ILE A 62 2.57 8.30 0.19
C ILE A 62 3.58 9.03 -0.69
N LYS A 63 3.15 9.36 -1.91
CA LYS A 63 3.92 10.19 -2.82
C LYS A 63 3.76 11.64 -2.40
N ARG A 64 4.89 12.28 -2.08
CA ARG A 64 4.98 13.72 -2.06
C ARG A 64 5.21 14.16 -3.51
N GLU A 65 4.16 14.69 -4.11
CA GLU A 65 4.32 15.58 -5.26
C GLU A 65 4.63 16.96 -4.65
N ASP A 66 5.52 17.75 -5.25
CA ASP A 66 6.00 19.04 -4.70
C ASP A 66 4.92 20.13 -4.68
N ILE A 67 3.69 19.79 -4.33
CA ILE A 67 2.68 20.73 -3.89
C ILE A 67 2.87 20.80 -2.38
N LEU A 68 3.61 21.81 -1.94
CA LEU A 68 3.32 22.64 -0.78
C LEU A 68 4.43 23.69 -0.71
N ASP A 69 4.06 24.89 -1.16
CA ASP A 69 4.58 26.18 -0.66
C ASP A 69 4.24 26.38 0.84
N ASP A 70 4.25 25.33 1.65
CA ASP A 70 3.95 25.42 3.08
C ASP A 70 4.81 24.42 3.84
N ASP A 71 5.29 24.85 5.00
CA ASP A 71 6.15 24.17 5.96
C ASP A 71 5.56 22.88 6.57
N LYS A 72 4.62 22.22 5.89
CA LYS A 72 3.94 21.03 6.40
C LYS A 72 4.79 19.78 6.21
N THR A 73 5.19 19.19 7.33
CA THR A 73 5.86 17.89 7.33
C THR A 73 4.87 16.78 6.99
N ILE A 74 5.38 15.63 6.55
CA ILE A 74 4.52 14.47 6.29
C ILE A 74 3.85 13.93 7.57
N ASP A 75 4.52 14.08 8.73
CA ASP A 75 3.94 13.75 10.01
C ASP A 75 2.72 14.63 10.31
N GLN A 76 2.77 15.91 9.93
CA GLN A 76 1.61 16.80 10.01
C GLN A 76 0.51 16.43 9.02
N TYR A 77 0.85 16.03 7.78
CA TYR A 77 -0.15 15.51 6.83
C TYR A 77 -0.86 14.28 7.39
N ILE A 78 -0.13 13.34 7.99
CA ILE A 78 -0.71 12.17 8.63
C ILE A 78 -1.54 12.61 9.84
N GLN A 79 -1.02 13.43 10.76
CA GLN A 79 -1.77 13.87 11.95
C GLN A 79 -3.05 14.63 11.63
N THR A 80 -3.08 15.35 10.50
CA THR A 80 -4.25 16.11 10.03
C THR A 80 -5.10 15.33 9.03
N ALA A 81 -4.79 14.06 8.78
CA ALA A 81 -5.52 13.21 7.86
C ALA A 81 -6.94 12.93 8.37
N ASP A 82 -7.90 12.96 7.44
CA ASP A 82 -9.29 12.60 7.72
C ASP A 82 -9.39 11.13 8.19
N ASP A 83 -10.44 10.81 8.96
CA ASP A 83 -10.69 9.48 9.54
C ASP A 83 -10.50 8.30 8.57
N PRO A 84 -10.90 8.36 7.28
CA PRO A 84 -10.71 7.25 6.37
C PRO A 84 -9.24 6.93 6.10
N LEU A 85 -8.37 7.94 6.03
CA LEU A 85 -6.93 7.73 5.81
C LEU A 85 -6.25 7.22 7.08
N GLN A 86 -6.65 7.73 8.24
CA GLN A 86 -6.21 7.20 9.54
C GLN A 86 -6.60 5.73 9.70
N HIS A 87 -7.82 5.36 9.31
CA HIS A 87 -8.27 3.98 9.32
C HIS A 87 -7.42 3.09 8.40
N LEU A 88 -7.07 3.57 7.20
CA LEU A 88 -6.20 2.83 6.28
C LEU A 88 -4.79 2.64 6.85
N ILE A 89 -4.20 3.66 7.45
CA ILE A 89 -2.88 3.58 8.10
C ILE A 89 -2.90 2.52 9.21
N ALA A 90 -3.96 2.50 10.02
CA ALA A 90 -4.15 1.50 11.06
C ALA A 90 -4.32 0.08 10.48
N GLN A 91 -5.08 -0.07 9.38
CA GLN A 91 -5.23 -1.34 8.67
C GLN A 91 -3.91 -1.85 8.09
N CYS A 92 -3.01 -0.97 7.66
CA CYS A 92 -1.66 -1.32 7.23
C CYS A 92 -0.68 -1.53 8.40
N HIS A 93 -1.17 -1.59 9.66
CA HIS A 93 -0.36 -1.72 10.87
C HIS A 93 0.73 -0.64 11.00
N HIS A 94 0.45 0.58 10.53
CA HIS A 94 1.41 1.68 10.48
C HIS A 94 2.65 1.40 9.60
N HIS A 95 2.58 0.42 8.69
CA HIS A 95 3.55 0.27 7.62
C HIS A 95 3.26 1.29 6.51
N TYR A 96 3.94 2.43 6.59
CA TYR A 96 3.91 3.42 5.52
C TYR A 96 5.31 3.98 5.22
N ILE A 97 5.52 4.35 3.96
CA ILE A 97 6.70 5.07 3.51
C ILE A 97 6.30 6.29 2.69
N VAL A 98 7.15 7.31 2.77
CA VAL A 98 6.96 8.58 2.09
C VAL A 98 8.05 8.70 1.05
N ILE A 99 7.65 8.88 -0.20
CA ILE A 99 8.58 8.97 -1.33
C ILE A 99 8.44 10.33 -2.02
N ASN A 100 9.58 10.91 -2.38
CA ASN A 100 9.64 12.05 -3.29
C ASN A 100 10.16 11.54 -4.64
N ASN A 101 9.35 11.67 -5.69
CA ASN A 101 9.75 11.19 -7.02
C ASN A 101 10.82 12.09 -7.68
N ARG A 102 11.06 13.29 -7.15
CA ARG A 102 12.13 14.20 -7.58
C ARG A 102 13.39 14.09 -6.73
N ALA A 103 13.41 13.17 -5.76
CA ALA A 103 14.55 12.91 -4.90
C ALA A 103 15.82 12.58 -5.71
N GLY A 104 16.97 13.04 -5.21
CA GLY A 104 18.29 12.64 -5.69
C GLY A 104 18.57 11.16 -5.45
N GLN A 105 19.65 10.63 -6.04
CA GLN A 105 19.97 9.20 -5.95
C GLN A 105 20.10 8.70 -4.51
N ASP A 106 20.83 9.42 -3.66
CA ASP A 106 21.07 9.00 -2.28
C ASP A 106 19.78 8.87 -1.46
N GLU A 107 18.85 9.83 -1.61
CA GLU A 107 17.55 9.75 -0.93
C GLU A 107 16.71 8.59 -1.48
N ARG A 108 16.70 8.38 -2.80
CA ARG A 108 15.98 7.24 -3.40
C ARG A 108 16.52 5.90 -2.87
N ASP A 109 17.84 5.75 -2.82
CA ASP A 109 18.49 4.52 -2.35
C ASP A 109 18.16 4.27 -0.87
N GLU A 110 18.16 5.32 -0.05
CA GLU A 110 17.73 5.23 1.35
C GLU A 110 16.24 4.84 1.48
N LYS A 111 15.35 5.40 0.65
CA LYS A 111 13.92 5.02 0.64
C LYS A 111 13.71 3.57 0.20
N ILE A 112 14.45 3.09 -0.79
CA ILE A 112 14.42 1.68 -1.21
C ILE A 112 14.88 0.79 -0.05
N ARG A 113 15.97 1.15 0.64
CA ARG A 113 16.47 0.41 1.80
C ARG A 113 15.43 0.36 2.93
N GLN A 114 14.79 1.48 3.24
CA GLN A 114 13.71 1.56 4.23
C GLN A 114 12.53 0.67 3.84
N LEU A 115 12.10 0.69 2.57
CA LEU A 115 11.01 -0.14 2.08
C LEU A 115 11.34 -1.63 2.23
N ILE A 116 12.54 -2.06 1.86
CA ILE A 116 12.98 -3.47 2.01
C ILE A 116 12.97 -3.91 3.49
N ILE A 117 13.46 -3.05 4.39
CA ILE A 117 13.44 -3.34 5.84
C ILE A 117 11.99 -3.46 6.34
N MET A 118 11.10 -2.58 5.89
CA MET A 118 9.69 -2.60 6.25
C MET A 118 9.00 -3.88 5.77
N ILE A 119 9.23 -4.30 4.52
CA ILE A 119 8.71 -5.57 3.98
C ILE A 119 9.18 -6.74 4.85
N ARG A 120 10.48 -6.81 5.18
CA ARG A 120 11.02 -7.89 6.03
C ARG A 120 10.40 -7.91 7.42
N LYS A 121 10.21 -6.74 8.03
CA LYS A 121 9.55 -6.60 9.34
C LYS A 121 8.10 -7.09 9.26
N MET A 122 7.34 -6.63 8.28
CA MET A 122 5.95 -7.00 8.04
C MET A 122 5.79 -8.52 7.83
N LEU A 123 6.65 -9.14 7.02
CA LEU A 123 6.62 -10.60 6.81
C LEU A 123 6.91 -11.37 8.11
N LYS A 124 7.88 -10.90 8.91
CA LYS A 124 8.19 -11.48 10.22
C LYS A 124 7.00 -11.39 11.18
N GLU A 125 6.30 -10.26 11.22
CA GLU A 125 5.11 -10.08 12.06
C GLU A 125 3.94 -10.99 11.64
N ASN A 126 3.84 -11.32 10.35
CA ASN A 126 2.85 -12.25 9.83
C ASN A 126 3.22 -13.73 10.00
N ASN A 127 4.44 -14.04 10.45
CA ASN A 127 4.96 -15.41 10.56
C ASN A 127 4.84 -16.24 9.25
N GLN A 128 4.86 -15.57 8.10
CA GLN A 128 4.82 -16.21 6.78
C GLN A 128 5.70 -15.45 5.79
N PRO A 129 6.34 -16.17 4.84
CA PRO A 129 7.24 -15.55 3.86
C PRO A 129 6.50 -14.75 2.77
N TYR A 130 5.20 -14.98 2.58
CA TYR A 130 4.36 -14.31 1.60
C TYR A 130 2.89 -14.48 1.95
N TYR A 131 2.06 -13.57 1.44
CA TYR A 131 0.61 -13.70 1.40
C TYR A 131 0.19 -14.73 0.35
N THR A 132 -0.73 -15.61 0.73
CA THR A 132 -1.39 -16.56 -0.18
C THR A 132 -2.84 -16.77 0.24
N ASN A 133 -3.70 -17.20 -0.68
CA ASN A 133 -5.08 -17.60 -0.42
C ASN A 133 -5.53 -18.61 -1.49
N GLU A 134 -6.80 -19.01 -1.48
CA GLU A 134 -7.39 -19.92 -2.48
C GLU A 134 -7.23 -19.45 -3.93
N MET A 135 -6.94 -18.18 -4.17
CA MET A 135 -6.64 -17.69 -5.52
C MET A 135 -5.28 -18.19 -6.03
N PHE A 136 -4.29 -18.37 -5.15
CA PHE A 136 -2.91 -18.73 -5.51
C PHE A 136 -2.65 -20.25 -5.44
N GLN A 137 -3.65 -21.04 -5.04
CA GLN A 137 -3.63 -22.50 -4.97
C GLN A 137 -4.36 -23.09 -6.18
#